data_AF-A0A2G6PKL1-F1
#
_entry.id   AF-A0A2G6PKL1-F1
#
_cell.length_a   1.000
_cell.length_b   1.000
_cell.length_c   1.000
_cell.angle_alpha   90.00
_cell.angle_beta   90.00
_cell.angle_gamma   90.00
#
_symmetry.space_group_name_H-M   'P 1'
#
loop_
_entity.id
_entity.type
_entity.pdbx_description
1 polymer ?
#
loop_
_entity_poly.entity_id
_entity_poly.type
_entity_poly.pdbx_seq_one_letter_code
_entity_poly.pdbx_strand_id
1 'polypeptide(L)'
;MNPKIKISIFISTIAGWLALGTFMYHFLEKWSLITSFYFSAITLTTVGYGDLHPTTEISRLFTAFYVLDGTTIVVAALGVVGTYFLEKKIKKKQ
;
A
#
# COMPACT_ATOMS: atom_id res chain seq x y z
N MET A 1 12.25 -20.33 0.66
CA MET A 1 11.74 -19.58 -0.53
C MET A 1 12.72 -18.48 -0.90
N ASN A 2 13.05 -18.33 -2.19
CA ASN A 2 14.00 -17.33 -2.69
C ASN A 2 13.58 -15.90 -2.26
N PRO A 3 14.46 -15.07 -1.68
CA PRO A 3 14.15 -13.70 -1.29
C PRO A 3 13.54 -12.86 -2.42
N LYS A 4 13.94 -13.09 -3.67
CA LYS A 4 13.35 -12.41 -4.84
C LYS A 4 11.87 -12.76 -5.04
N ILE A 5 11.47 -14.00 -4.77
CA ILE A 5 10.08 -14.45 -4.85
C ILE A 5 9.24 -13.79 -3.76
N LYS A 6 9.75 -13.71 -2.52
CA LYS A 6 9.08 -13.01 -1.41
C LYS A 6 8.81 -11.55 -1.79
N ILE A 7 9.83 -10.84 -2.27
CA ILE A 7 9.72 -9.44 -2.68
C ILE A 7 8.69 -9.28 -3.81
N SER A 8 8.70 -10.16 -4.82
CA SER A 8 7.71 -10.12 -5.90
C SER A 8 6.28 -10.28 -5.38
N ILE A 9 6.05 -11.19 -4.43
CA ILE A 9 4.72 -11.41 -3.84
C ILE A 9 4.24 -10.13 -3.15
N PHE A 10 5.08 -9.50 -2.32
CA PHE A 10 4.71 -8.25 -1.64
C PHE A 10 4.38 -7.11 -2.62
N ILE A 11 5.16 -6.96 -3.69
CA ILE A 11 4.90 -5.95 -4.73
C ILE A 11 3.54 -6.21 -5.37
N SER A 12 3.24 -7.47 -5.72
CA SER A 12 1.94 -7.83 -6.31
C SER A 12 0.79 -7.59 -5.34
N THR A 13 0.95 -7.90 -4.05
CA THR A 13 -0.08 -7.63 -3.03
C THR A 13 -0.32 -6.12 -2.86
N ILE A 14 0.74 -5.31 -2.77
CA ILE A 14 0.62 -3.84 -2.67
C ILE A 14 -0.06 -3.27 -3.90
N ALA A 15 0.33 -3.71 -5.11
CA ALA A 15 -0.31 -3.27 -6.35
C ALA A 15 -1.80 -3.65 -6.39
N GLY A 16 -2.15 -4.86 -5.94
CA GLY A 16 -3.54 -5.31 -5.82
C GLY A 16 -4.35 -4.46 -4.83
N TRP A 17 -3.78 -4.16 -3.66
CA TRP A 17 -4.42 -3.31 -2.65
C TRP A 17 -4.59 -1.87 -3.12
N LEU A 18 -3.61 -1.35 -3.86
CA LEU A 18 -3.67 -0.02 -4.44
C LEU A 18 -4.74 0.06 -5.54
N ALA A 19 -4.84 -0.96 -6.39
CA ALA A 19 -5.89 -1.07 -7.40
C ALA A 19 -7.27 -1.17 -6.75
N LEU A 20 -7.43 -2.02 -5.72
CA LEU A 20 -8.68 -2.14 -4.97
C LEU A 20 -9.12 -0.79 -4.39
N GLY A 21 -8.22 -0.09 -3.68
CA GLY A 21 -8.49 1.25 -3.15
C GLY A 21 -8.92 2.21 -4.26
N THR A 22 -8.17 2.24 -5.36
CA THR A 22 -8.43 3.13 -6.51
C THR A 22 -9.84 2.92 -7.07
N PHE A 23 -10.24 1.67 -7.31
CA PHE A 23 -11.58 1.37 -7.82
C PHE A 23 -12.66 1.70 -6.78
N MET A 24 -12.46 1.33 -5.52
CA MET A 24 -13.45 1.61 -4.46
C MET A 24 -13.70 3.11 -4.29
N TYR A 25 -12.65 3.94 -4.22
CA TYR A 25 -12.83 5.39 -4.13
C TYR A 25 -13.43 5.99 -5.40
N HIS A 26 -13.10 5.46 -6.58
CA HIS A 26 -13.72 5.88 -7.83
C HIS A 26 -15.25 5.67 -7.79
N PHE A 27 -15.72 4.51 -7.29
CA PHE A 27 -17.15 4.22 -7.20
C PHE A 27 -17.85 4.93 -6.04
N LEU A 28 -17.23 4.97 -4.86
CA LEU A 28 -17.86 5.50 -3.64
C LEU A 28 -17.84 7.03 -3.58
N GLU A 29 -16.75 7.67 -4.01
CA GLU A 29 -16.58 9.13 -3.96
C GLU A 29 -16.78 9.80 -5.33
N LYS A 30 -16.93 9.02 -6.41
CA LYS A 30 -17.06 9.52 -7.80
C LYS A 30 -15.86 10.37 -8.24
N TRP A 31 -14.72 10.21 -7.59
CA TRP A 31 -13.46 10.86 -7.99
C TRP A 31 -12.94 10.25 -9.29
N SER A 32 -12.14 11.00 -10.05
CA SER A 32 -11.46 10.43 -11.21
C SER A 32 -10.54 9.26 -10.79
N LEU A 33 -10.21 8.35 -11.72
CA LEU A 33 -9.29 7.24 -11.41
C LEU A 33 -7.94 7.73 -10.91
N ILE A 34 -7.42 8.84 -11.47
CA ILE A 34 -6.14 9.40 -11.05
C ILE A 34 -6.22 10.03 -9.64
N THR A 35 -7.30 10.73 -9.33
CA THR A 35 -7.56 11.27 -7.98
C THR A 35 -7.72 10.14 -6.95
N SER A 36 -8.42 9.07 -7.33
CA SER A 36 -8.63 7.90 -6.48
C SER A 36 -7.34 7.12 -6.23
N PHE A 37 -6.51 6.98 -7.27
CA PHE A 37 -5.17 6.39 -7.16
C PHE A 37 -4.28 7.22 -6.23
N TYR A 38 -4.27 8.54 -6.43
CA TYR A 38 -3.53 9.46 -5.58
C TYR A 38 -3.96 9.32 -4.11
N PHE A 39 -5.26 9.39 -3.82
CA PHE A 39 -5.77 9.23 -2.46
C PHE A 39 -5.39 7.86 -1.86
N SER A 40 -5.54 6.78 -2.63
CA SER A 40 -5.17 5.44 -2.19
C SER A 40 -3.68 5.34 -1.87
N ALA A 41 -2.82 5.90 -2.71
CA ALA A 41 -1.38 5.87 -2.54
C ALA A 41 -0.93 6.67 -1.30
N ILE A 42 -1.39 7.92 -1.13
CA ILE A 42 -1.02 8.74 0.03
C ILE A 42 -1.57 8.18 1.34
N THR A 43 -2.70 7.47 1.28
CA THR A 43 -3.30 6.77 2.43
C THR A 43 -2.48 5.54 2.80
N LEU A 44 -2.15 4.69 1.82
CA LEU A 44 -1.39 3.45 2.03
C LEU A 44 0.05 3.71 2.50
N THR A 45 0.65 4.81 2.02
CA THR A 45 2.00 5.26 2.43
C THR A 45 1.99 6.12 3.69
N THR A 46 0.82 6.29 4.32
CA THR A 46 0.62 7.10 5.54
C THR A 46 1.10 8.56 5.42
N VAL A 47 1.14 9.11 4.20
CA VAL A 47 1.48 10.51 3.95
C VAL A 47 0.32 11.42 4.30
N GLY A 48 -0.88 11.11 3.80
CA GLY A 48 -2.15 11.75 4.18
C GLY A 48 -2.15 13.29 4.19
N TYR A 49 -2.01 13.94 3.03
CA TYR A 49 -1.97 15.42 2.95
C TYR A 49 -3.23 16.14 3.46
N GLY A 50 -4.38 15.46 3.52
CA GLY A 50 -5.64 16.01 4.02
C GLY A 50 -6.39 16.92 3.04
N ASP A 51 -5.89 17.05 1.81
CA ASP A 51 -6.52 17.73 0.69
C ASP A 51 -7.76 16.99 0.14
N LEU A 52 -7.77 15.66 0.27
CA LEU A 52 -8.88 14.79 -0.03
C LEU A 52 -9.28 13.98 1.21
N HIS A 53 -10.58 13.76 1.39
CA HIS A 53 -11.11 12.93 2.45
C HIS A 53 -12.43 12.27 2.02
N PRO A 54 -12.72 11.05 2.48
CA PRO A 54 -13.98 10.37 2.19
C PRO A 54 -15.16 11.16 2.76
N THR A 55 -16.16 11.43 1.93
CA THR A 55 -17.35 12.24 2.26
C THR A 55 -18.55 11.38 2.66
N THR A 56 -18.62 10.14 2.16
CA THR A 56 -19.72 9.22 2.48
C THR A 56 -19.44 8.40 3.75
N GLU A 57 -20.48 7.87 4.40
CA GLU A 57 -20.29 6.96 5.54
C GLU A 57 -19.61 5.64 5.12
N ILE A 58 -19.98 5.13 3.96
CA ILE A 58 -19.48 3.86 3.42
C ILE A 58 -17.99 3.97 3.09
N SER A 59 -17.58 5.06 2.42
CA SER A 59 -16.17 5.30 2.10
C SER A 59 -15.33 5.54 3.35
N ARG A 60 -15.86 6.23 4.38
CA ARG A 60 -15.17 6.38 5.67
C ARG A 60 -14.91 5.04 6.34
N LEU A 61 -15.91 4.16 6.38
CA LEU A 61 -15.76 2.81 6.93
C LEU A 61 -14.76 1.98 6.11
N PHE A 62 -14.86 2.05 4.78
CA PHE A 62 -13.90 1.41 3.88
C PHE A 62 -12.47 1.92 4.14
N THR A 63 -12.26 3.24 4.24
CA THR A 63 -10.95 3.83 4.51
C THR A 63 -10.36 3.34 5.83
N ALA A 64 -11.18 3.18 6.87
CA ALA A 64 -10.72 2.64 8.15
C ALA A 64 -10.14 1.22 8.00
N PHE A 65 -10.85 0.31 7.33
CA PHE A 65 -10.34 -1.04 7.05
C PHE A 65 -9.15 -1.04 6.09
N TYR A 66 -9.21 -0.19 5.06
CA TYR A 66 -8.18 -0.07 4.04
C TYR A 66 -6.81 0.31 4.63
N VAL A 67 -6.79 1.27 5.55
CA VAL A 67 -5.57 1.71 6.24
C VAL A 67 -5.02 0.61 7.14
N LEU A 68 -5.87 -0.04 7.94
CA LEU A 68 -5.43 -1.06 8.90
C LEU A 68 -4.73 -2.24 8.22
N ASP A 69 -5.32 -2.79 7.15
CA ASP A 69 -4.73 -3.91 6.43
C ASP A 69 -3.56 -3.44 5.53
N GLY A 70 -3.76 -2.33 4.83
CA GLY A 70 -2.79 -1.78 3.90
C GLY A 70 -1.45 -1.40 4.55
N THR A 71 -1.48 -0.70 5.69
CA THR A 71 -0.26 -0.31 6.40
C THR A 71 0.51 -1.52 6.91
N THR A 72 -0.19 -2.57 7.36
CA THR A 72 0.44 -3.81 7.82
C THR A 72 1.24 -4.49 6.70
N ILE A 73 0.67 -4.53 5.48
CA ILE A 73 1.34 -5.08 4.30
C ILE A 73 2.60 -4.28 3.95
N VAL A 74 2.53 -2.94 3.98
CA VAL A 74 3.67 -2.07 3.66
C VAL A 74 4.80 -2.25 4.68
N VAL A 75 4.49 -2.29 5.97
CA VAL A 75 5.48 -2.50 7.04
C VAL A 75 6.17 -3.86 6.89
N ALA A 76 5.41 -4.92 6.61
CA ALA A 76 5.97 -6.25 6.37
C ALA A 76 6.91 -6.28 5.15
N ALA A 77 6.51 -5.62 4.05
CA ALA A 77 7.32 -5.53 2.84
C ALA A 77 8.65 -4.81 3.09
N LEU A 78 8.63 -3.69 3.83
CA LEU A 78 9.85 -2.97 4.22
C LEU A 78 10.79 -3.84 5.05
N GLY A 79 10.28 -4.65 5.97
CA GLY A 79 11.08 -5.60 6.76
C GLY A 79 11.79 -6.66 5.91
N VAL A 80 11.09 -7.23 4.92
CA VAL A 80 11.66 -8.23 4.00
C VAL A 80 12.73 -7.62 3.09
N VAL A 81 12.47 -6.41 2.57
CA VAL A 81 13.44 -5.69 1.75
C VAL A 81 14.67 -5.32 2.58
N GLY A 82 14.48 -4.82 3.80
CA GLY A 82 15.57 -4.48 4.72
C GLY A 82 16.49 -5.67 5.04
N THR A 83 15.91 -6.81 5.41
CA THR A 83 16.68 -8.03 5.71
C THR A 83 17.44 -8.54 4.49
N TYR A 84 16.84 -8.51 3.29
CA TYR A 84 17.51 -8.89 2.05
C TYR A 84 18.76 -8.03 1.75
N PHE A 85 18.68 -6.71 1.95
CA PHE A 85 19.83 -5.82 1.75
C PHE A 85 20.93 -6.04 2.80
N LEU A 86 20.56 -6.34 4.05
CA LEU A 86 21.51 -6.65 5.12
C LEU A 86 22.26 -7.97 4.83
N GLU A 87 21.54 -9.04 4.48
CA GLU A 87 22.15 -10.32 4.11
C GLU A 87 23.11 -10.18 2.93
N LYS A 88 22.74 -9.40 1.91
CA LYS A 88 23.60 -9.13 0.75
C LYS A 88 24.85 -8.35 1.12
N LYS A 89 24.77 -7.39 2.05
CA LYS A 89 25.93 -6.64 2.56
C LYS A 89 26.88 -7.54 3.36
N ILE A 90 26.35 -8.44 4.20
CA ILE A 90 27.15 -9.38 5.00
C ILE A 90 27.90 -10.35 4.09
N LYS A 91 27.22 -10.97 3.12
CA LYS A 91 27.85 -11.90 2.16
C LYS A 91 28.91 -11.28 1.25
N LYS A 92 28.87 -9.97 1.02
CA LYS A 92 29.90 -9.26 0.21
C LYS A 92 31.17 -8.95 1.03
N LYS A 93 31.08 -9.02 2.36
CA LYS A 93 32.18 -8.71 3.29
C LYS A 93 32.98 -9.95 3.73
N GLN A 94 32.44 -11.15 3.52
CA GLN A 94 33.14 -12.44 3.63
C GLN A 94 33.72 -12.82 2.28
#